data_AF-A0A505J2H5-F1
#
_entry.id   AF-A0A505J2H5-F1
#
_cell.length_a   1.000
_cell.length_b   1.000
_cell.length_c   1.000
_cell.angle_alpha   90.00
_cell.angle_beta   90.00
_cell.angle_gamma   90.00
#
_symmetry.space_group_name_H-M   'P 1'
#
loop_
_entity.id
_entity.type
_entity.pdbx_description
1 polymer ?
#
loop_
_entity_poly.entity_id
_entity_poly.type
_entity_poly.pdbx_seq_one_letter_code
_entity_poly.pdbx_strand_id
1 'polypeptide(L)'
;MRKKISSLRLSIFSRGLILFAFFFLIQQFWEMVVSNFELLPSLAFIQILLMILSTFLISKFVKKRSWRQVLFGSYLFIIGSLFSFWLANNPVELQAVTLYLIGAFFGGILWEYLAQRLATDLIAKEHKPR
;
A
#
# COMPACT_ATOMS: atom_id res chain seq x y z
N MET A 1 -3.14 -24.81 -29.29
CA MET A 1 -4.31 -24.00 -28.91
C MET A 1 -4.02 -23.25 -27.61
N ARG A 2 -3.63 -21.96 -27.71
CA ARG A 2 -3.27 -21.12 -26.56
C ARG A 2 -4.50 -20.29 -26.17
N LYS A 3 -5.17 -20.64 -25.06
CA LYS A 3 -6.34 -19.92 -24.53
C LYS A 3 -5.98 -18.45 -24.27
N LYS A 4 -6.37 -17.59 -25.21
CA LYS A 4 -6.25 -16.12 -25.14
C LYS A 4 -7.53 -15.55 -24.51
N ILE A 5 -7.79 -15.92 -23.26
CA ILE A 5 -8.96 -15.44 -22.50
C ILE A 5 -8.49 -15.13 -21.08
N SER A 6 -7.81 -14.00 -20.89
CA SER A 6 -7.62 -13.43 -19.54
C SER A 6 -7.23 -11.95 -19.52
N SER A 7 -6.80 -11.37 -20.64
CA SER A 7 -6.34 -9.97 -20.68
C SER A 7 -7.45 -8.91 -20.68
N LEU A 8 -8.73 -9.28 -20.78
CA LEU A 8 -9.84 -8.32 -20.91
C LEU A 8 -10.63 -8.07 -19.61
N ARG A 9 -10.68 -9.03 -18.68
CA ARG A 9 -11.19 -8.81 -17.30
C ARG A 9 -10.16 -8.13 -16.40
N LEU A 10 -9.17 -7.51 -17.03
CA LEU A 10 -7.89 -7.07 -16.50
C LEU A 10 -7.73 -5.55 -16.74
N SER A 11 -8.69 -4.74 -16.30
CA SER A 11 -8.66 -3.29 -16.60
C SER A 11 -9.40 -2.45 -15.55
N ILE A 12 -10.56 -2.89 -15.06
CA ILE A 12 -11.41 -2.04 -14.21
C ILE A 12 -10.95 -2.07 -12.74
N PHE A 13 -10.71 -3.25 -12.18
CA PHE A 13 -10.37 -3.39 -10.75
C PHE A 13 -9.01 -2.77 -10.40
N SER A 14 -8.00 -2.92 -11.28
CA SER A 14 -6.68 -2.32 -11.10
C SER A 14 -6.70 -0.80 -11.29
N ARG A 15 -7.45 -0.29 -12.28
CA ARG A 15 -7.62 1.16 -12.46
C ARG A 15 -8.39 1.78 -11.29
N GLY A 16 -9.43 1.08 -10.80
CA GLY A 16 -10.19 1.49 -9.63
C GLY A 16 -9.31 1.59 -8.37
N LEU A 17 -8.42 0.61 -8.17
CA LEU A 17 -7.48 0.64 -7.04
C LEU A 17 -6.41 1.73 -7.16
N ILE A 18 -5.88 1.99 -8.35
CA ILE A 18 -4.92 3.09 -8.57
C ILE A 18 -5.61 4.44 -8.37
N LEU A 19 -6.82 4.61 -8.92
CA LEU A 19 -7.64 5.82 -8.71
C LEU A 19 -7.99 5.99 -7.24
N PHE A 20 -8.32 4.90 -6.53
CA PHE A 20 -8.58 4.92 -5.10
C PHE A 20 -7.33 5.34 -4.31
N ALA A 21 -6.16 4.78 -4.60
CA ALA A 21 -4.91 5.17 -3.95
C ALA A 21 -4.55 6.64 -4.23
N PHE A 22 -4.77 7.11 -5.47
CA PHE A 22 -4.53 8.50 -5.85
C PHE A 22 -5.51 9.46 -5.17
N PHE A 23 -6.79 9.09 -5.13
CA PHE A 23 -7.83 9.83 -4.41
C PHE A 23 -7.52 9.91 -2.92
N PHE A 24 -7.12 8.79 -2.31
CA PHE A 24 -6.75 8.72 -0.90
C PHE A 24 -5.52 9.60 -0.59
N LEU A 25 -4.52 9.61 -1.48
CA LEU A 25 -3.35 10.49 -1.33
C LEU A 25 -3.74 11.97 -1.41
N ILE A 26 -4.61 12.35 -2.34
CA ILE A 26 -5.13 13.72 -2.45
C ILE A 26 -5.96 14.10 -1.22
N GLN A 27 -6.81 13.20 -0.74
CA GLN A 27 -7.60 13.41 0.46
C GLN A 27 -6.70 13.69 1.66
N GLN A 28 -5.65 12.89 1.86
CA GLN A 28 -4.74 13.06 2.99
C GLN A 28 -3.89 14.33 2.87
N PHE A 29 -3.51 14.71 1.64
CA PHE A 29 -2.89 16.01 1.39
C PHE A 29 -3.84 17.17 1.74
N TRP A 30 -5.11 17.06 1.35
CA TRP A 30 -6.13 18.06 1.65
C TRP A 30 -6.38 18.18 3.15
N GLU A 31 -6.51 17.05 3.87
CA GLU A 31 -6.64 17.02 5.32
C GLU A 31 -5.45 17.71 6.00
N MET A 32 -4.21 17.45 5.56
CA MET A 32 -3.01 18.12 6.06
C MET A 32 -3.04 19.64 5.84
N VAL A 33 -3.52 20.11 4.69
CA VAL A 33 -3.60 21.54 4.37
C VAL A 33 -4.71 22.22 5.19
N VAL A 34 -5.89 21.61 5.27
CA VAL A 34 -7.03 22.15 6.03
C VAL A 34 -6.76 22.16 7.54
N SER A 35 -6.01 21.19 8.03
CA SER A 35 -5.59 21.12 9.43
C SER A 35 -4.38 22.03 9.74
N ASN A 36 -4.02 22.98 8.86
CA ASN A 36 -2.86 23.86 9.03
C ASN A 36 -1.56 23.12 9.38
N PHE A 37 -1.32 21.96 8.76
CA PHE A 37 -0.13 21.13 9.01
C PHE A 37 -0.03 20.59 10.45
N GLU A 38 -1.16 20.34 11.11
CA GLU A 38 -1.19 19.54 12.34
C GLU A 38 -0.44 18.20 12.19
N LEU A 39 0.08 17.73 13.31
CA LEU A 39 1.04 16.63 13.37
C LEU A 39 0.45 15.30 12.89
N LEU A 40 -0.79 14.99 13.27
CA LEU A 40 -1.50 13.75 12.92
C LEU A 40 -1.72 13.61 11.40
N PRO A 41 -2.36 14.59 10.72
CA PRO A 41 -2.54 14.55 9.26
C PRO A 41 -1.22 14.57 8.48
N SER A 42 -0.23 15.34 8.95
CA SER A 42 1.09 15.39 8.34
C SER A 42 1.82 14.04 8.42
N LEU A 43 1.75 13.36 9.57
CA LEU A 43 2.31 12.02 9.73
C LEU A 43 1.59 10.99 8.87
N ALA A 44 0.27 11.06 8.76
CA ALA A 44 -0.51 10.17 7.90
C ALA A 44 -0.11 10.32 6.42
N PHE A 45 0.05 11.56 5.95
CA PHE A 45 0.52 11.86 4.60
C PHE A 45 1.94 11.34 4.34
N ILE A 46 2.88 11.60 5.26
CA ILE A 46 4.27 11.10 5.17
C ILE A 46 4.29 9.57 5.14
N GLN A 47 3.44 8.89 5.93
CA GLN A 47 3.37 7.43 5.91
C GLN A 47 2.92 6.87 4.56
N ILE A 48 1.94 7.48 3.91
CA ILE A 48 1.49 7.03 2.59
C ILE A 48 2.63 7.16 1.58
N LEU A 49 3.41 8.24 1.65
CA LEU A 49 4.60 8.41 0.81
C LEU A 49 5.65 7.34 1.09
N LEU A 50 5.95 7.04 2.37
CA LEU A 50 6.87 5.98 2.76
C LEU A 50 6.38 4.59 2.30
N MET A 51 5.08 4.33 2.37
CA MET A 51 4.48 3.10 1.87
C MET A 51 4.66 2.95 0.36
N ILE A 52 4.46 4.03 -0.41
CA ILE A 52 4.71 4.03 -1.86
C ILE A 52 6.20 3.85 -2.15
N LEU A 53 7.10 4.56 -1.46
CA LEU A 53 8.54 4.48 -1.66
C LEU A 53 9.09 3.08 -1.33
N SER A 54 8.67 2.51 -0.21
CA SER A 54 9.00 1.13 0.18
C SER A 54 8.47 0.13 -0.84
N THR A 55 7.33 0.39 -1.46
CA THR A 55 6.79 -0.44 -2.55
C THR A 55 7.74 -0.54 -3.73
N PHE A 56 8.31 0.59 -4.16
CA PHE A 56 9.29 0.63 -5.23
C PHE A 56 10.60 -0.07 -4.84
N LEU A 57 11.11 0.20 -3.64
CA LEU A 57 12.35 -0.40 -3.15
C LEU A 57 12.22 -1.92 -3.00
N ILE A 58 11.19 -2.40 -2.31
CA ILE A 58 10.93 -3.82 -2.08
C ILE A 58 10.72 -4.54 -3.41
N SER A 59 9.96 -3.96 -4.34
CA SER A 59 9.75 -4.56 -5.66
C SER A 59 11.04 -4.67 -6.49
N LYS A 60 11.96 -3.70 -6.34
CA LYS A 60 13.26 -3.68 -7.05
C LYS A 60 14.27 -4.67 -6.45
N PHE A 61 14.40 -4.70 -5.13
CA PHE A 61 15.44 -5.47 -4.44
C PHE A 61 15.01 -6.90 -4.09
N VAL A 62 13.74 -7.11 -3.77
CA VAL A 62 13.25 -8.42 -3.30
C VAL A 62 12.49 -9.11 -4.41
N LYS A 63 13.13 -10.10 -5.05
CA LYS A 63 12.52 -10.84 -6.18
C LYS A 63 11.46 -11.86 -5.75
N LYS A 64 11.60 -12.43 -4.55
CA LYS A 64 10.70 -13.48 -4.04
C LYS A 64 9.40 -12.87 -3.48
N ARG A 65 8.25 -13.31 -4.02
CA ARG A 65 6.91 -12.85 -3.62
C ARG A 65 6.63 -13.02 -2.12
N SER A 66 6.96 -14.17 -1.53
CA SER A 66 6.70 -14.44 -0.11
C SER A 66 7.43 -13.45 0.80
N TRP A 67 8.68 -13.10 0.47
CA TRP A 67 9.44 -12.11 1.24
C TRP A 67 8.86 -10.71 1.11
N ARG A 68 8.35 -10.33 -0.07
CA ARG A 68 7.66 -9.04 -0.22
C ARG A 68 6.37 -8.98 0.59
N GLN A 69 5.58 -10.05 0.61
CA GLN A 69 4.37 -10.12 1.44
C GLN A 69 4.68 -10.00 2.93
N VAL A 70 5.74 -10.66 3.40
CA VAL A 70 6.19 -10.53 4.80
C VAL A 70 6.63 -9.11 5.10
N LEU A 71 7.38 -8.45 4.20
CA LEU A 71 7.83 -7.07 4.39
C LEU A 71 6.69 -6.05 4.36
N PHE A 72 5.73 -6.19 3.44
CA PHE A 72 4.55 -5.32 3.40
C PHE A 72 3.63 -5.57 4.59
N GLY A 73 3.42 -6.83 4.96
CA GLY A 73 2.64 -7.19 6.14
C GLY A 73 3.27 -6.67 7.43
N SER A 74 4.58 -6.84 7.60
CA SER A 74 5.27 -6.32 8.79
C SER A 74 5.24 -4.80 8.83
N TYR A 75 5.44 -4.12 7.70
CA TYR A 75 5.33 -2.67 7.61
C TYR A 75 3.93 -2.19 8.03
N LEU A 76 2.87 -2.77 7.47
CA LEU A 76 1.49 -2.39 7.80
C LEU A 76 1.14 -2.67 9.25
N PHE A 77 1.65 -3.78 9.81
CA PHE A 77 1.45 -4.11 11.22
C PHE A 77 2.13 -3.09 12.14
N ILE A 78 3.39 -2.75 11.87
CA ILE A 78 4.18 -1.81 12.66
C ILE A 78 3.53 -0.43 12.61
N ILE A 79 3.20 0.08 11.42
CA ILE A 79 2.61 1.40 11.26
C ILE A 79 1.19 1.45 11.85
N GLY A 80 0.34 0.45 11.56
CA GLY A 80 -1.01 0.39 12.12
C GLY A 80 -1.01 0.35 13.65
N SER A 81 -0.08 -0.41 14.24
CA SER A 81 0.08 -0.47 15.70
C SER A 81 0.61 0.85 16.27
N LEU A 82 1.58 1.50 15.62
CA LEU A 82 2.11 2.80 16.02
C LEU A 82 1.02 3.87 16.03
N PHE A 83 0.21 3.97 14.96
CA PHE A 83 -0.86 4.97 14.91
C PHE A 83 -1.95 4.70 15.95
N SER A 84 -2.31 3.45 16.17
CA SER A 84 -3.39 3.12 17.11
C SER A 84 -2.96 3.28 18.56
N PHE A 85 -1.85 2.68 18.96
CA PHE A 85 -1.48 2.63 20.37
C PHE A 85 -0.72 3.87 20.83
N TRP A 86 0.13 4.43 19.97
CA TRP A 86 0.97 5.55 20.36
C TRP A 86 0.34 6.90 20.04
N LEU A 87 -0.32 7.01 18.89
CA LEU A 87 -0.87 8.29 18.41
C LEU A 87 -2.33 8.50 18.86
N ALA A 88 -3.16 7.46 18.79
CA ALA A 88 -4.55 7.51 19.24
C ALA A 88 -4.74 7.10 20.73
N ASN A 89 -3.64 6.75 21.42
CA ASN A 89 -3.63 6.41 22.84
C ASN A 89 -4.60 5.26 23.21
N ASN A 90 -4.87 4.36 22.26
CA ASN A 90 -5.74 3.21 22.49
C ASN A 90 -5.07 2.18 23.40
N PRO A 91 -5.83 1.48 24.25
CA PRO A 91 -5.29 0.43 25.09
C PRO A 91 -4.74 -0.73 24.24
N VAL A 92 -3.58 -1.26 24.64
CA VAL A 92 -2.95 -2.41 24.00
C VAL A 92 -3.67 -3.68 24.46
N GLU A 93 -4.80 -3.97 23.84
CA GLU A 93 -5.56 -5.19 24.08
C GLU A 93 -5.20 -6.29 23.07
N LEU A 94 -5.17 -7.54 23.52
CA LEU A 94 -4.85 -8.69 22.68
C LEU A 94 -5.77 -8.80 21.45
N GLN A 95 -7.05 -8.43 21.61
CA GLN A 95 -8.04 -8.44 20.54
C GLN A 95 -7.71 -7.40 19.47
N ALA A 96 -7.35 -6.18 19.87
CA ALA A 96 -6.93 -5.12 18.96
C ALA A 96 -5.65 -5.50 18.20
N VAL A 97 -4.64 -6.01 18.91
CA VAL A 97 -3.38 -6.48 18.30
C VAL A 97 -3.65 -7.60 17.28
N THR A 98 -4.55 -8.53 17.59
CA THR A 98 -4.93 -9.63 16.69
C THR A 98 -5.65 -9.10 15.44
N LEU A 99 -6.56 -8.14 15.59
CA LEU A 99 -7.20 -7.46 14.46
C LEU A 99 -6.19 -6.75 13.57
N TYR A 100 -5.20 -6.05 14.14
CA TYR A 100 -4.13 -5.43 13.37
C TYR A 100 -3.24 -6.46 12.67
N LEU A 101 -2.96 -7.59 13.31
CA LEU A 101 -2.18 -8.67 12.70
C LEU A 101 -2.90 -9.28 11.49
N ILE A 102 -4.20 -9.53 11.63
CA ILE A 102 -5.06 -10.02 10.54
C ILE A 102 -5.13 -8.98 9.42
N GLY A 103 -5.40 -7.72 9.77
CA GLY A 103 -5.48 -6.61 8.82
C GLY A 103 -4.17 -6.41 8.06
N ALA A 104 -3.03 -6.49 8.75
CA ALA A 104 -1.72 -6.37 8.14
C ALA A 104 -1.37 -7.58 7.26
N PHE A 105 -1.79 -8.79 7.62
CA PHE A 105 -1.60 -9.98 6.79
C PHE A 105 -2.36 -9.86 5.45
N PHE A 106 -3.67 -9.59 5.50
CA PHE A 106 -4.47 -9.41 4.28
C PHE A 106 -4.08 -8.15 3.52
N GLY A 107 -3.77 -7.06 4.24
CA GLY A 107 -3.28 -5.82 3.69
C GLY A 107 -1.96 -6.01 2.94
N GLY A 108 -1.01 -6.76 3.49
CA GLY A 108 0.27 -7.06 2.84
C GLY A 108 0.12 -7.89 1.56
N ILE A 109 -0.84 -8.82 1.52
CA ILE A 109 -1.17 -9.58 0.31
C ILE A 109 -1.78 -8.69 -0.76
N LEU A 110 -2.75 -7.85 -0.38
CA LEU A 110 -3.40 -6.89 -1.27
C LEU A 110 -2.38 -5.88 -1.81
N TRP A 111 -1.50 -5.40 -0.94
CA TRP A 111 -0.48 -4.42 -1.28
C TRP A 111 0.59 -5.01 -2.19
N GLU A 112 1.04 -6.24 -1.96
CA GLU A 112 1.93 -6.93 -2.90
C GLU A 112 1.30 -7.11 -4.29
N TYR A 113 -0.01 -7.38 -4.35
CA TYR A 113 -0.72 -7.46 -5.63
C TYR A 113 -0.74 -6.11 -6.36
N LEU A 114 -0.91 -5.01 -5.63
CA LEU A 114 -0.80 -3.65 -6.16
C LEU A 114 0.62 -3.31 -6.61
N ALA A 115 1.61 -3.63 -5.77
CA ALA A 115 3.02 -3.39 -5.99
C ALA A 115 3.52 -4.05 -7.28
N GLN A 116 3.22 -5.35 -7.46
CA GLN A 116 3.58 -6.08 -8.67
C GLN A 116 2.96 -5.47 -9.92
N ARG A 117 1.70 -5.04 -9.84
CA ARG A 117 0.98 -4.42 -10.96
C ARG A 117 1.61 -3.08 -11.33
N LEU A 118 1.85 -2.21 -10.35
CA LEU A 118 2.50 -0.91 -10.55
C LEU A 118 3.90 -1.07 -11.15
N ALA A 119 4.70 -1.99 -10.59
CA ALA A 119 6.04 -2.27 -11.10
C ALA A 119 5.98 -2.81 -12.54
N THR A 120 5.07 -3.72 -12.85
CA THR A 120 4.93 -4.30 -14.19
C THR A 120 4.46 -3.25 -15.21
N ASP A 121 3.50 -2.39 -14.86
CA ASP A 121 2.99 -1.34 -15.75
C ASP A 121 4.02 -0.24 -16.02
N LEU A 122 4.88 0.06 -15.04
CA LEU A 122 5.98 1.03 -15.19
C LEU A 122 7.13 0.45 -16.02
N ILE A 123 7.54 -0.79 -15.77
CA ILE A 123 8.57 -1.47 -16.56
C ILE A 123 8.11 -1.71 -18.01
N ALA A 124 6.82 -2.02 -18.24
CA ALA A 124 6.26 -2.17 -19.57
C ALA A 124 6.23 -0.86 -20.38
N LYS A 125 6.20 0.31 -19.72
CA LYS A 125 6.36 1.62 -20.38
C LYS A 125 7.80 1.94 -20.73
N GLU A 126 8.77 1.42 -19.98
CA GLU A 126 10.21 1.57 -20.26
C GLU A 126 10.65 0.72 -21.46
N HIS A 127 10.00 -0.43 -21.71
CA HIS A 127 10.34 -1.38 -22.78
C HIS A 127 9.53 -1.23 -24.08
N LYS A 128 8.77 -0.14 -24.27
CA LYS A 128 8.23 0.16 -25.61
C LYS A 128 9.35 0.78 -26.47
N PRO A 129 9.85 0.09 -27.51
CA PRO A 129 10.67 0.76 -28.50
C PRO A 129 9.83 1.87 -29.14
N ARG A 130 10.39 3.08 -29.18
CA ARG A 130 9.88 4.16 -30.02
C ARG A 130 10.05 3.79 -31.48
#